data_AF-A0AAJ0HYU0-F1
#
_entry.id   AF-A0AAJ0HYU0-F1
#
_cell.length_a   1.000
_cell.length_b   1.000
_cell.length_c   1.000
_cell.angle_alpha   90.00
_cell.angle_beta   90.00
_cell.angle_gamma   90.00
#
_symmetry.space_group_name_H-M   'P 1'
#
loop_
_entity.id
_entity.type
_entity.pdbx_description
1 polymer ?
#
loop_
_entity_poly.entity_id
_entity_poly.type
_entity_poly.pdbx_seq_one_letter_code
_entity_poly.pdbx_strand_id
1 'polypeptide(L)'
;METARTLHRQLTTDSRTTSLPIPSLSWLTTLIPSTTSRNIPPLPSLLATARLRLLSSDLSTPGLLDPSYISSHSFPASLTSGQYPTTGYPKDQSLPQDVLVQVLDIVNLSRSKWEVVEELESIERGEQTRGREVIRLPSTSNSSDPNNDPNDDGVDMGDGGTQTQSTTTTTTTTAQQQQAAAQAKERKNATHKLTLQDPSGQRLFALELKRIEEIAVPQFVNGKMVGGTPIGCKLLLKKGTKVARGVVLLEPGMVKVLGGRVEGWGRVWERGRLERVRGEVNGQR
;
A
#
# COMPACT_ATOMS: atom_id res chain seq x y z
N MET A 1 -15.81 28.78 -15.97
CA MET A 1 -15.83 29.21 -14.55
C MET A 1 -17.07 28.72 -13.81
N GLU A 2 -18.28 28.89 -14.35
CA GLU A 2 -19.52 28.47 -13.68
C GLU A 2 -19.64 26.96 -13.45
N THR A 3 -19.18 26.14 -14.41
CA THR A 3 -19.08 24.68 -14.28
C THR A 3 -18.16 24.27 -13.12
N ALA A 4 -16.99 24.91 -12.97
CA ALA A 4 -16.05 24.65 -11.88
C ALA A 4 -16.66 24.98 -10.51
N ARG A 5 -17.38 26.10 -10.41
CA ARG A 5 -18.09 26.49 -9.17
C ARG A 5 -19.21 25.50 -8.83
N THR A 6 -19.94 25.02 -9.84
CA THR A 6 -20.97 24.00 -9.65
C THR A 6 -20.36 22.68 -9.17
N LEU A 7 -19.25 22.24 -9.78
CA LEU A 7 -18.51 21.06 -9.32
C LEU A 7 -18.03 21.21 -7.88
N HIS A 8 -17.43 22.37 -7.54
CA HIS A 8 -16.98 22.65 -6.19
C HIS A 8 -18.12 22.55 -5.18
N ARG A 9 -19.28 23.18 -5.45
CA ARG A 9 -20.46 23.10 -4.59
C ARG A 9 -21.00 21.68 -4.41
N GLN A 10 -21.01 20.87 -5.47
CA GLN A 10 -21.45 19.48 -5.38
C GLN A 10 -20.47 18.64 -4.54
N LEU A 11 -19.17 18.78 -4.78
CA LEU A 11 -18.14 18.08 -4.00
C LEU A 11 -18.15 18.49 -2.52
N THR A 12 -18.39 19.77 -2.22
CA THR A 12 -18.53 20.26 -0.83
C THR A 12 -19.80 19.76 -0.16
N THR A 13 -20.88 19.54 -0.91
CA THR A 13 -22.09 18.89 -0.37
C THR A 13 -21.82 17.41 -0.10
N ASP A 14 -21.20 16.72 -1.04
CA ASP A 14 -20.89 15.29 -0.96
C ASP A 14 -19.81 14.96 0.09
N SER A 15 -18.92 15.88 0.41
CA SER A 15 -17.89 15.67 1.42
C SER A 15 -18.50 15.37 2.79
N ARG A 16 -19.72 15.83 3.07
CA ARG A 16 -20.43 15.55 4.32
C ARG A 16 -20.80 14.08 4.49
N THR A 17 -21.02 13.35 3.40
CA THR A 17 -21.42 11.93 3.43
C THR A 17 -20.22 11.01 3.15
N THR A 18 -19.38 11.40 2.20
CA THR A 18 -18.27 10.59 1.71
C THR A 18 -16.96 10.86 2.45
N SER A 19 -16.88 11.96 3.21
CA SER A 19 -15.69 12.45 3.91
C SER A 19 -14.46 12.62 2.98
N LEU A 20 -14.73 13.00 1.73
CA LEU A 20 -13.71 13.29 0.73
C LEU A 20 -13.11 14.70 0.95
N PRO A 21 -11.85 14.92 0.52
CA PRO A 21 -11.22 16.23 0.60
C PRO A 21 -11.96 17.28 -0.24
N ILE A 22 -11.86 18.54 0.18
CA ILE A 22 -12.41 19.67 -0.59
C ILE A 22 -11.30 20.24 -1.50
N PRO A 23 -11.40 20.06 -2.83
CA PRO A 23 -10.40 20.58 -3.76
C PRO A 23 -10.56 22.09 -3.98
N SER A 24 -9.45 22.74 -4.36
CA SER A 24 -9.45 24.15 -4.74
C SER A 24 -10.18 24.40 -6.06
N LEU A 25 -10.70 25.62 -6.24
CA LEU A 25 -11.36 26.01 -7.48
C LEU A 25 -10.38 26.08 -8.67
N SER A 26 -9.13 26.46 -8.42
CA SER A 26 -8.08 26.49 -9.44
C SER A 26 -7.78 25.09 -9.96
N TRP A 27 -7.65 24.11 -9.06
CA TRP A 27 -7.45 22.72 -9.45
C TRP A 27 -8.63 22.17 -10.25
N LEU A 28 -9.88 22.43 -9.81
CA LEU A 28 -11.07 21.98 -10.55
C LEU A 28 -11.15 22.56 -11.97
N THR A 29 -10.63 23.78 -12.17
CA THR A 29 -10.59 24.40 -13.49
C THR A 29 -9.67 23.64 -14.44
N THR A 30 -8.59 23.01 -13.94
CA THR A 30 -7.69 22.17 -14.75
C THR A 30 -8.36 20.89 -15.27
N LEU A 31 -9.47 20.47 -14.64
CA LEU A 31 -10.22 19.27 -15.05
C LEU A 31 -11.18 19.54 -16.20
N ILE A 32 -11.50 20.81 -16.45
CA ILE A 32 -12.44 21.21 -17.50
C ILE A 32 -11.62 21.46 -18.77
N PRO A 33 -11.82 20.67 -19.84
CA PRO A 33 -11.07 20.86 -21.08
C PRO A 33 -11.26 22.28 -21.61
N SER A 34 -10.17 23.04 -21.71
CA SER A 34 -10.21 24.45 -22.15
C SER A 34 -10.58 24.60 -23.63
N THR A 35 -10.47 23.52 -24.42
CA THR A 35 -10.51 23.54 -25.89
C THR A 35 -11.82 23.07 -26.50
N THR A 36 -12.80 22.63 -25.70
CA THR A 36 -14.02 22.01 -26.20
C THR A 36 -15.26 22.74 -25.66
N SER A 37 -15.55 23.92 -26.23
CA SER A 37 -16.83 24.61 -25.98
C SER A 37 -18.04 23.82 -26.48
N ARG A 38 -17.82 22.84 -27.38
CA ARG A 38 -18.90 22.11 -28.07
C ARG A 38 -19.29 20.76 -27.45
N ASN A 39 -18.52 20.21 -26.50
CA ASN A 39 -18.77 18.90 -25.89
C ASN A 39 -18.20 18.84 -24.45
N ILE A 40 -18.81 19.57 -23.53
CA ILE A 40 -18.47 19.46 -22.10
C ILE A 40 -19.02 18.12 -21.60
N PRO A 41 -18.21 17.26 -20.94
CA PRO A 41 -18.71 16.02 -20.37
C PRO A 41 -19.84 16.30 -19.37
N PRO A 42 -20.82 15.40 -19.23
CA PRO A 42 -21.93 15.60 -18.32
C PRO A 42 -21.40 15.71 -16.87
N LEU A 43 -22.10 16.49 -16.04
CA LEU A 43 -21.69 16.80 -14.66
C LEU A 43 -21.31 15.54 -13.83
N PRO A 44 -22.05 14.41 -13.90
CA PRO A 44 -21.67 13.20 -13.18
C PRO A 44 -20.29 12.65 -13.58
N SER A 45 -19.94 12.69 -14.86
CA SER A 45 -18.63 12.23 -15.36
C SER A 45 -17.50 13.13 -14.88
N LEU A 46 -17.72 14.44 -14.84
CA LEU A 46 -16.74 15.40 -14.30
C LEU A 46 -16.53 15.19 -12.80
N LEU A 47 -17.61 14.95 -12.06
CA LEU A 47 -17.55 14.71 -10.62
C LEU A 47 -16.87 13.37 -10.30
N ALA A 48 -17.16 12.31 -11.05
CA ALA A 48 -16.44 11.03 -10.93
C ALA A 48 -14.94 11.19 -11.24
N THR A 49 -14.61 11.94 -12.31
CA THR A 49 -13.22 12.23 -12.70
C THR A 49 -12.50 13.03 -11.61
N ALA A 50 -13.17 14.04 -11.04
CA ALA A 50 -12.62 14.84 -9.95
C ALA A 50 -12.34 13.97 -8.72
N ARG A 51 -13.29 13.13 -8.29
CA ARG A 51 -13.09 12.22 -7.15
C ARG A 51 -11.91 11.26 -7.37
N LEU A 52 -11.85 10.64 -8.56
CA LEU A 52 -10.78 9.71 -8.91
C LEU A 52 -9.42 10.40 -8.88
N ARG A 53 -9.29 11.57 -9.54
CA ARG A 53 -8.03 12.30 -9.60
C ARG A 53 -7.62 12.83 -8.24
N LEU A 54 -8.56 13.26 -7.41
CA LEU A 54 -8.29 13.73 -6.06
C LEU A 54 -7.71 12.61 -5.18
N LEU A 55 -8.31 11.42 -5.20
CA LEU A 55 -7.78 10.25 -4.49
C LEU A 55 -6.48 9.73 -5.08
N SER A 56 -6.19 10.07 -6.34
CA SER A 56 -4.95 9.68 -7.03
C SER A 56 -3.81 10.70 -6.92
N SER A 57 -4.08 11.88 -6.36
CA SER A 57 -3.10 12.97 -6.23
C SER A 57 -2.38 12.92 -4.89
N ASP A 58 -1.18 13.50 -4.83
CA ASP A 58 -0.49 13.75 -3.56
C ASP A 58 -1.18 14.91 -2.82
N LEU A 59 -1.68 14.65 -1.60
CA LEU A 59 -2.41 15.64 -0.81
C LEU A 59 -1.57 16.86 -0.40
N SER A 60 -0.24 16.72 -0.39
CA SER A 60 0.69 17.81 -0.07
C SER A 60 0.99 18.71 -1.28
N THR A 61 0.42 18.41 -2.45
CA THR A 61 0.60 19.21 -3.66
C THR A 61 0.01 20.62 -3.48
N PRO A 62 0.82 21.69 -3.64
CA PRO A 62 0.32 23.06 -3.51
C PRO A 62 -0.82 23.34 -4.49
N GLY A 63 -1.88 23.99 -3.99
CA GLY A 63 -3.03 24.37 -4.80
C GLY A 63 -4.00 23.24 -5.14
N LEU A 64 -3.80 22.00 -4.66
CA LEU A 64 -4.76 20.90 -4.83
C LEU A 64 -6.01 21.09 -3.97
N LEU A 65 -5.83 21.37 -2.68
CA LEU A 65 -6.90 21.51 -1.69
C LEU A 65 -7.13 22.99 -1.34
N ASP A 66 -8.32 23.27 -0.81
CA ASP A 66 -8.61 24.59 -0.25
C ASP A 66 -7.72 24.85 0.99
N PRO A 67 -7.05 26.02 1.11
CA PRO A 67 -6.24 26.36 2.28
C PRO A 67 -6.97 26.26 3.62
N SER A 68 -8.27 26.58 3.64
CA SER A 68 -9.11 26.44 4.83
C SER A 68 -9.35 24.97 5.20
N TYR A 69 -9.46 24.10 4.20
CA TYR A 69 -9.56 22.65 4.38
C TYR A 69 -8.25 22.07 4.93
N ILE A 70 -7.10 22.49 4.37
CA ILE A 70 -5.77 22.07 4.85
C ILE A 70 -5.63 22.40 6.34
N SER A 71 -5.97 23.62 6.75
CA SER A 71 -5.81 24.08 8.14
C SER A 71 -6.69 23.32 9.14
N SER A 72 -7.88 22.88 8.70
CA SER A 72 -8.86 22.17 9.54
C SER A 72 -8.71 20.64 9.52
N HIS A 73 -7.94 20.08 8.58
CA HIS A 73 -7.79 18.63 8.41
C HIS A 73 -6.33 18.16 8.42
N SER A 74 -5.42 18.99 8.94
CA SER A 74 -4.01 18.66 9.16
C SER A 74 -3.71 18.39 10.64
N PHE A 75 -2.57 17.77 10.92
CA PHE A 75 -2.11 17.53 12.28
C PHE A 75 -1.84 18.86 12.99
N PRO A 76 -2.22 18.99 14.28
CA PRO A 76 -1.78 20.11 15.10
C PRO A 76 -0.25 20.17 15.16
N ALA A 77 0.33 21.35 14.98
CA ALA A 77 1.79 21.56 15.05
C ALA A 77 2.41 21.11 16.38
N SER A 78 1.60 21.05 17.45
CA SER A 78 2.03 20.53 18.76
C SER A 78 2.40 19.04 18.75
N LEU A 79 1.93 18.26 17.77
CA LEU A 79 2.25 16.84 17.66
C LEU A 79 3.61 16.58 17.01
N THR A 80 4.09 17.51 16.19
CA THR A 80 5.32 17.39 15.39
C THR A 80 6.46 18.24 15.93
N SER A 81 6.19 19.26 16.75
CA SER A 81 7.18 20.21 17.24
C SER A 81 8.19 19.65 18.26
N GLY A 82 8.11 18.37 18.62
CA GLY A 82 9.09 17.71 19.50
C GLY A 82 9.24 18.33 20.89
N GLN A 83 8.44 19.34 21.23
CA GLN A 83 8.35 19.95 22.55
C GLN A 83 7.57 19.03 23.47
N TYR A 84 8.14 17.88 23.76
CA TYR A 84 7.70 17.07 24.88
C TYR A 84 8.21 17.73 26.15
N PRO A 85 7.36 17.94 27.17
CA PRO A 85 7.82 18.53 28.43
C PRO A 85 8.99 17.70 28.98
N THR A 86 10.05 18.39 29.42
CA THR A 86 11.25 17.81 30.03
C THR A 86 10.96 17.00 31.30
N THR A 87 9.72 17.02 31.78
CA THR A 87 9.22 16.31 32.95
C THR A 87 8.16 15.27 32.55
N GLY A 88 8.62 14.10 32.12
CA GLY A 88 7.78 12.91 31.89
C GLY A 88 7.30 12.69 30.45
N TYR A 89 6.91 11.45 30.15
CA TYR A 89 6.32 11.12 28.85
C TYR A 89 5.06 11.96 28.63
N PRO A 90 4.86 12.56 27.44
CA PRO A 90 3.63 13.28 27.13
C PRO A 90 2.43 12.37 27.41
N LYS A 91 1.45 12.88 28.18
CA LYS A 91 0.17 12.20 28.39
C LYS A 91 -0.45 11.88 27.03
N ASP A 92 -1.16 10.76 26.95
CA ASP A 92 -1.97 10.40 25.79
C ASP A 92 -2.85 11.59 25.40
N GLN A 93 -2.72 12.02 24.14
CA GLN A 93 -3.52 13.08 23.56
C GLN A 93 -4.52 12.47 22.57
N SER A 94 -5.58 13.19 22.25
CA SER A 94 -6.50 12.82 21.19
C SER A 94 -6.54 13.91 20.11
N LEU A 95 -6.76 13.50 18.87
CA LEU A 95 -6.89 14.44 17.76
C LEU A 95 -8.11 15.35 18.00
N PRO A 96 -7.95 16.68 17.99
CA PRO A 96 -9.05 17.61 18.28
C PRO A 96 -10.07 17.71 17.13
N GLN A 97 -9.67 17.29 15.93
CA GLN A 97 -10.43 17.37 14.69
C GLN A 97 -10.17 16.13 13.82
N ASP A 98 -10.98 15.96 12.77
CA ASP A 98 -10.73 14.95 11.75
C ASP A 98 -9.47 15.33 10.96
N VAL A 99 -8.54 14.39 10.79
CA VAL A 99 -7.29 14.63 10.06
C VAL A 99 -7.25 13.74 8.83
N LEU A 100 -7.10 14.36 7.66
CA LEU A 100 -6.89 13.64 6.42
C LEU A 100 -5.41 13.32 6.29
N VAL A 101 -5.08 12.09 5.92
CA VAL A 101 -3.69 11.66 5.73
C VAL A 101 -3.56 10.78 4.51
N GLN A 102 -2.34 10.66 4.02
CA GLN A 102 -1.94 9.70 3.02
C GLN A 102 -0.83 8.80 3.54
N VAL A 103 -0.82 7.55 3.08
CA VAL A 103 0.17 6.55 3.49
C VAL A 103 1.44 6.70 2.65
N LEU A 104 2.59 6.93 3.29
CA LEU A 104 3.90 6.95 2.63
C LEU A 104 4.63 5.62 2.72
N ASP A 105 4.43 4.89 3.82
CA ASP A 105 5.12 3.63 4.08
C ASP A 105 4.28 2.72 4.99
N ILE A 106 4.43 1.41 4.85
CA ILE A 106 3.76 0.38 5.65
C ILE A 106 4.75 -0.75 5.93
N VAL A 107 4.91 -1.08 7.22
CA VAL A 107 5.77 -2.15 7.70
C VAL A 107 4.95 -3.08 8.58
N ASN A 108 5.01 -4.40 8.32
CA ASN A 108 4.46 -5.40 9.24
C ASN A 108 5.47 -5.65 10.37
N LEU A 109 5.10 -5.29 11.59
CA LEU A 109 5.93 -5.47 12.79
C LEU A 109 5.89 -6.90 13.33
N SER A 110 4.94 -7.72 12.91
CA SER A 110 4.85 -9.12 13.34
C SER A 110 5.84 -10.04 12.62
N ARG A 111 6.55 -9.53 11.59
CA ARG A 111 7.57 -10.28 10.85
C ARG A 111 8.97 -9.76 11.15
N SER A 112 9.95 -10.64 11.12
CA SER A 112 11.34 -10.24 11.27
C SER A 112 11.77 -9.43 10.06
N LYS A 113 12.51 -8.33 10.27
CA LYS A 113 13.12 -7.59 9.15
C LYS A 113 14.07 -8.48 8.35
N TRP A 114 14.74 -9.42 9.00
CA TRP A 114 15.65 -10.35 8.34
C TRP A 114 14.90 -11.30 7.40
N GLU A 115 13.77 -11.83 7.86
CA GLU A 115 12.87 -12.67 7.06
C GLU A 115 12.35 -11.90 5.82
N VAL A 116 12.02 -10.62 6.00
CA VAL A 116 11.61 -9.74 4.88
C VAL A 116 12.76 -9.50 3.91
N VAL A 117 14.00 -9.33 4.39
CA VAL A 117 15.19 -9.18 3.52
C VAL A 117 15.41 -10.45 2.71
N GLU A 118 15.38 -11.62 3.35
CA GLU A 118 15.57 -12.90 2.69
C GLU A 118 14.51 -13.16 1.62
N GLU A 119 13.23 -12.88 1.92
CA GLU A 119 12.15 -12.98 0.95
C GLU A 119 12.38 -12.04 -0.25
N LEU A 120 12.75 -10.78 -0.02
CA LEU A 120 12.98 -9.82 -1.09
C LEU A 120 14.21 -10.17 -1.94
N GLU A 121 15.28 -10.68 -1.33
CA GLU A 121 16.47 -11.15 -2.05
C GLU A 121 16.18 -12.40 -2.89
N SER A 122 15.40 -13.35 -2.38
CA SER A 122 15.03 -14.55 -3.15
C SER A 122 14.19 -14.19 -4.37
N ILE A 123 13.30 -13.19 -4.25
CA ILE A 123 12.54 -12.64 -5.39
C ILE A 123 13.47 -12.01 -6.42
N GLU A 124 14.47 -11.24 -5.99
CA GLU A 124 15.45 -10.59 -6.89
C GLU A 124 16.35 -11.61 -7.61
N ARG A 125 16.73 -12.70 -6.93
CA ARG A 125 17.46 -13.83 -7.54
C ARG A 125 16.59 -14.73 -8.43
N GLY A 126 15.27 -14.51 -8.45
CA GLY A 126 14.33 -15.38 -9.18
C GLY A 126 14.13 -16.76 -8.55
N GLU A 127 14.48 -16.89 -7.28
CA GLU A 127 14.36 -18.11 -6.48
C GLU A 127 13.02 -18.11 -5.74
N GLN A 128 11.90 -18.20 -6.48
CA GLN A 128 10.61 -18.39 -5.82
C GLN A 128 10.50 -19.84 -5.36
N THR A 129 10.63 -20.07 -4.06
CA THR A 129 10.36 -21.38 -3.46
C THR A 129 8.85 -21.61 -3.39
N ARG A 130 8.31 -22.49 -4.24
CA ARG A 130 6.97 -23.05 -4.04
C ARG A 130 7.09 -24.37 -3.30
N GLY A 131 7.05 -24.33 -1.96
CA GLY A 131 7.18 -25.52 -1.10
C GLY A 131 8.63 -25.75 -0.64
N ARG A 132 9.10 -27.01 -0.67
CA ARG A 132 10.51 -27.39 -0.39
C ARG A 132 11.42 -27.32 -1.63
N GLU A 133 10.88 -26.89 -2.77
CA GLU A 133 11.60 -26.87 -4.04
C GLU A 133 11.88 -25.43 -4.48
N VAL A 134 13.15 -25.17 -4.81
CA VAL A 134 13.61 -23.90 -5.37
C VAL A 134 13.39 -23.95 -6.88
N ILE A 135 12.37 -23.26 -7.38
CA ILE A 135 12.16 -23.11 -8.82
C ILE A 135 12.98 -21.92 -9.28
N ARG A 136 14.07 -22.18 -9.98
CA ARG A 136 14.83 -21.15 -10.70
C ARG A 136 14.08 -20.84 -11.99
N LEU A 137 13.45 -19.67 -12.07
CA LEU A 137 12.94 -19.21 -13.35
C LEU A 137 14.12 -19.03 -14.30
N PRO A 138 14.11 -19.63 -15.50
CA PRO A 138 15.18 -19.43 -16.45
C PRO A 138 15.26 -17.94 -16.78
N SER A 139 16.39 -17.33 -16.46
CA SER A 139 16.79 -16.07 -17.08
C SER A 139 16.86 -16.37 -18.58
N THR A 140 16.17 -15.58 -19.40
CA THR A 140 16.30 -15.62 -20.85
C THR A 140 17.70 -15.18 -21.24
N SER A 141 18.65 -16.09 -21.06
CA SER A 141 19.97 -16.06 -21.63
C SER A 141 19.87 -16.87 -22.92
N ASN A 142 19.79 -16.16 -24.03
CA ASN A 142 19.97 -16.74 -25.36
C ASN A 142 21.40 -17.28 -25.44
N SER A 143 21.56 -18.57 -25.16
CA SER A 143 22.73 -19.35 -25.54
C SER A 143 22.32 -20.81 -25.65
N SER A 144 21.79 -21.20 -26.81
CA SER A 144 21.73 -22.61 -27.21
C SER A 144 22.69 -22.80 -28.38
N ASP A 145 23.88 -23.27 -28.00
CA ASP A 145 24.89 -23.92 -28.82
C ASP A 145 24.26 -24.97 -29.75
N PRO A 146 24.61 -25.03 -31.04
CA PRO A 146 24.00 -25.94 -32.00
C PRO A 146 24.87 -27.18 -32.16
N ASN A 147 24.91 -28.07 -31.17
CA ASN A 147 25.52 -29.39 -31.31
C ASN A 147 24.97 -30.35 -30.23
N ASN A 148 23.84 -30.99 -30.50
CA ASN A 148 23.68 -32.38 -30.06
C ASN A 148 22.80 -33.17 -31.03
N ASP A 149 23.35 -34.30 -31.45
CA ASP A 149 22.98 -35.21 -32.52
C ASP A 149 21.78 -36.10 -32.10
N PRO A 150 20.78 -36.36 -32.96
CA PRO A 150 19.62 -37.17 -32.59
C PRO A 150 19.79 -38.59 -33.10
N ASN A 151 20.52 -39.45 -32.39
CA ASN A 151 20.49 -40.91 -32.57
C ASN A 151 21.21 -41.62 -31.40
N ASP A 152 20.44 -42.13 -30.42
CA ASP A 152 20.93 -43.20 -29.55
C ASP A 152 19.75 -44.09 -29.11
N ASP A 153 19.51 -45.12 -29.92
CA ASP A 153 18.61 -46.24 -29.62
C ASP A 153 19.39 -47.26 -28.77
N GLY A 154 19.30 -47.11 -27.44
CA GLY A 154 19.87 -48.04 -26.47
C GLY A 154 18.79 -48.78 -25.69
N VAL A 155 18.49 -50.02 -26.12
CA VAL A 155 17.69 -51.00 -25.39
C VAL A 155 18.44 -51.50 -24.15
N ASP A 156 17.79 -51.49 -22.98
CA ASP A 156 18.19 -52.34 -21.84
C ASP A 156 16.95 -52.93 -21.14
N MET A 157 16.96 -54.25 -21.00
CA MET A 157 15.93 -55.11 -20.43
C MET A 157 16.48 -55.67 -19.12
N GLY A 158 15.85 -55.33 -18.00
CA GLY A 158 16.26 -55.79 -16.67
C GLY A 158 15.09 -55.93 -15.71
N ASP A 159 14.67 -57.19 -15.53
CA ASP A 159 13.62 -57.77 -14.69
C ASP A 159 13.77 -57.49 -13.17
N GLY A 160 12.65 -57.50 -12.43
CA GLY A 160 12.65 -57.43 -10.97
C GLY A 160 11.38 -56.86 -10.34
N GLY A 161 10.26 -57.57 -10.45
CA GLY A 161 8.99 -57.17 -9.84
C GLY A 161 9.00 -57.10 -8.32
N THR A 162 8.36 -56.08 -7.74
CA THR A 162 7.61 -56.20 -6.49
C THR A 162 6.53 -55.12 -6.43
N GLN A 163 5.29 -55.57 -6.23
CA GLN A 163 4.10 -54.75 -6.11
C GLN A 163 4.26 -53.70 -5.01
N THR A 164 4.09 -52.42 -5.34
CA THR A 164 3.68 -51.42 -4.36
C THR A 164 2.60 -50.54 -4.96
N GLN A 165 1.51 -50.45 -4.21
CA GLN A 165 0.26 -49.80 -4.55
C GLN A 165 0.46 -48.38 -5.10
N SER A 166 -0.20 -48.17 -6.23
CA SER A 166 -0.66 -46.88 -6.73
C SER A 166 -1.31 -46.05 -5.61
N THR A 167 -0.53 -45.13 -5.02
CA THR A 167 -1.06 -44.05 -4.17
C THR A 167 -0.21 -42.79 -4.36
N THR A 168 -0.27 -42.13 -5.52
CA THR A 168 0.31 -40.78 -5.65
C THR A 168 -0.36 -39.98 -6.77
N THR A 169 -1.58 -39.51 -6.53
CA THR A 169 -2.18 -38.45 -7.36
C THR A 169 -3.10 -37.49 -6.57
N THR A 170 -2.97 -37.40 -5.25
CA THR A 170 -3.86 -36.54 -4.43
C THR A 170 -3.14 -35.80 -3.30
N THR A 171 -1.97 -35.20 -3.57
CA THR A 171 -1.23 -34.40 -2.57
C THR A 171 -0.91 -32.96 -2.99
N THR A 172 -1.28 -32.54 -4.20
CA THR A 172 -1.03 -31.15 -4.67
C THR A 172 -2.07 -30.14 -4.21
N THR A 173 -3.29 -30.56 -3.85
CA THR A 173 -4.37 -29.64 -3.42
C THR A 173 -4.34 -29.26 -1.94
N THR A 174 -3.77 -30.10 -1.07
CA THR A 174 -3.69 -29.81 0.38
C THR A 174 -2.57 -28.84 0.73
N ALA A 175 -1.40 -28.92 0.09
CA ALA A 175 -0.28 -28.02 0.38
C ALA A 175 -0.57 -26.54 0.05
N GLN A 176 -1.27 -26.28 -1.06
CA GLN A 176 -1.69 -24.93 -1.44
C GLN A 176 -2.77 -24.36 -0.50
N GLN A 177 -3.69 -25.20 -0.03
CA GLN A 177 -4.71 -24.79 0.95
C GLN A 177 -4.12 -24.55 2.34
N GLN A 178 -3.15 -25.38 2.78
CA GLN A 178 -2.43 -25.17 4.04
C GLN A 178 -1.62 -23.86 4.04
N GLN A 179 -0.97 -23.51 2.92
CA GLN A 179 -0.17 -22.27 2.80
C GLN A 179 -1.05 -21.02 2.70
N ALA A 180 -2.15 -21.06 1.95
CA ALA A 180 -3.12 -19.97 1.91
C ALA A 180 -3.76 -19.74 3.29
N ALA A 181 -4.07 -20.81 4.03
CA ALA A 181 -4.59 -20.72 5.40
C ALA A 181 -3.56 -20.17 6.40
N ALA A 182 -2.27 -20.55 6.27
CA ALA A 182 -1.20 -20.00 7.09
C ALA A 182 -0.96 -18.51 6.82
N GLN A 183 -0.90 -18.10 5.55
CA GLN A 183 -0.80 -16.68 5.16
C GLN A 183 -2.04 -15.87 5.59
N ALA A 184 -3.24 -16.46 5.52
CA ALA A 184 -4.46 -15.81 6.00
C ALA A 184 -4.46 -15.67 7.53
N LYS A 185 -3.93 -16.65 8.27
CA LYS A 185 -3.79 -16.58 9.74
C LYS A 185 -2.75 -15.53 10.15
N GLU A 186 -1.65 -15.44 9.42
CA GLU A 186 -0.62 -14.42 9.63
C GLU A 186 -1.17 -13.01 9.40
N ARG A 187 -1.96 -12.82 8.33
CA ARG A 187 -2.66 -11.55 8.06
C ARG A 187 -3.66 -11.16 9.15
N LYS A 188 -4.23 -12.11 9.89
CA LYS A 188 -5.17 -11.83 11.00
C LYS A 188 -4.44 -11.36 12.27
N ASN A 189 -3.18 -11.75 12.45
CA ASN A 189 -2.35 -11.41 13.60
C ASN A 189 -1.27 -10.36 13.29
N ALA A 190 -1.32 -9.75 12.11
CA ALA A 190 -0.36 -8.73 11.70
C ALA A 190 -0.64 -7.39 12.38
N THR A 191 0.41 -6.76 12.89
CA THR A 191 0.39 -5.39 13.40
C THR A 191 1.24 -4.52 12.48
N HIS A 192 0.65 -3.46 11.93
CA HIS A 192 1.34 -2.58 11.00
C HIS A 192 1.81 -1.27 11.66
N LYS A 193 3.02 -0.85 11.31
CA LYS A 193 3.50 0.52 11.44
C LYS A 193 3.29 1.23 10.10
N LEU A 194 2.70 2.42 10.13
CA LEU A 194 2.54 3.25 8.94
C LEU A 194 3.31 4.55 9.12
N THR A 195 3.84 5.09 8.02
CA THR A 195 4.28 6.48 7.95
C THR A 195 3.19 7.26 7.23
N LEU A 196 2.59 8.22 7.92
CA LEU A 196 1.47 9.02 7.43
C LEU A 196 1.94 10.45 7.13
N GLN A 197 1.35 11.06 6.12
CA GLN A 197 1.56 12.47 5.79
C GLN A 197 0.21 13.19 5.66
N ASP A 198 0.09 14.38 6.24
CA ASP A 198 -1.10 15.22 6.09
C ASP A 198 -0.99 16.18 4.89
N PRO A 199 -2.07 16.90 4.51
CA PRO A 199 -2.02 17.88 3.44
C PRO A 199 -1.08 19.06 3.68
N SER A 200 -0.75 19.39 4.94
CA SER A 200 0.26 20.41 5.25
C SER A 200 1.69 19.92 5.04
N GLY A 201 1.87 18.63 4.74
CA GLY A 201 3.15 17.98 4.53
C GLY A 201 3.78 17.40 5.80
N GLN A 202 3.15 17.58 6.97
CA GLN A 202 3.61 17.01 8.23
C GLN A 202 3.54 15.50 8.21
N ARG A 203 4.51 14.85 8.84
CA ARG A 203 4.64 13.39 8.86
C ARG A 203 4.60 12.88 10.29
N LEU A 204 3.84 11.82 10.52
CA LEU A 204 3.77 11.12 11.79
C LEU A 204 3.80 9.60 11.57
N PHE A 205 4.32 8.89 12.55
CA PHE A 205 4.17 7.44 12.59
C PHE A 205 2.80 7.07 13.14
N ALA A 206 2.28 5.94 12.68
CA ALA A 206 1.08 5.34 13.22
C ALA A 206 1.32 3.86 13.50
N LEU A 207 0.67 3.38 14.57
CA LEU A 207 0.72 1.99 14.98
C LEU A 207 -0.70 1.43 15.01
N GLU A 208 -0.90 0.30 14.37
CA GLU A 208 -2.14 -0.46 14.43
C GLU A 208 -2.33 -1.11 15.80
N LEU A 209 -3.13 -0.48 16.66
CA LEU A 209 -3.40 -0.98 18.02
C LEU A 209 -4.40 -2.14 18.02
N LYS A 210 -5.37 -2.08 17.10
CA LYS A 210 -6.38 -3.12 16.85
C LYS A 210 -6.42 -3.38 15.35
N ARG A 211 -6.66 -4.65 14.97
CA ARG A 211 -6.60 -5.09 13.57
C ARG A 211 -7.60 -4.34 12.68
N ILE A 212 -7.11 -3.71 11.62
CA ILE A 212 -7.84 -3.08 10.53
C ILE A 212 -7.57 -3.89 9.26
N GLU A 213 -8.56 -4.68 8.82
CA GLU A 213 -8.39 -5.63 7.69
C GLU A 213 -8.01 -4.94 6.38
N GLU A 214 -8.43 -3.69 6.21
CA GLU A 214 -8.14 -2.86 5.04
C GLU A 214 -6.66 -2.38 4.99
N ILE A 215 -5.93 -2.51 6.11
CA ILE A 215 -4.52 -2.16 6.21
C ILE A 215 -3.65 -3.41 6.11
N ALA A 216 -2.82 -3.46 5.08
CA ALA A 216 -1.82 -4.50 4.87
C ALA A 216 -0.66 -3.99 4.03
N VAL A 217 0.51 -4.61 4.19
CA VAL A 217 1.68 -4.31 3.35
C VAL A 217 1.35 -4.57 1.87
N PRO A 218 1.64 -3.63 0.96
CA PRO A 218 1.36 -3.82 -0.45
C PRO A 218 2.17 -4.98 -1.04
N GLN A 219 1.50 -5.81 -1.82
CA GLN A 219 2.06 -6.99 -2.48
C GLN A 219 2.14 -6.73 -3.99
N PHE A 220 3.28 -7.09 -4.58
CA PHE A 220 3.54 -6.89 -5.98
C PHE A 220 3.94 -8.20 -6.65
N VAL A 221 3.49 -8.39 -7.89
CA VAL A 221 3.86 -9.51 -8.76
C VAL A 221 4.13 -8.92 -10.13
N ASN A 222 5.31 -9.19 -10.70
CA ASN A 222 5.73 -8.67 -12.00
C ASN A 222 5.57 -7.14 -12.13
N GLY A 223 5.92 -6.40 -11.06
CA GLY A 223 5.81 -4.94 -10.98
C GLY A 223 4.38 -4.38 -10.92
N LYS A 224 3.37 -5.24 -10.77
CA LYS A 224 1.96 -4.86 -10.58
C LYS A 224 1.52 -5.20 -9.16
N MET A 225 0.90 -4.23 -8.49
CA MET A 225 0.32 -4.44 -7.17
C MET A 225 -0.90 -5.36 -7.28
N VAL A 226 -0.91 -6.46 -6.52
CA VAL A 226 -1.95 -7.49 -6.52
C VAL A 226 -2.79 -7.52 -5.25
N GLY A 227 -2.35 -6.82 -4.20
CA GLY A 227 -3.07 -6.76 -2.94
C GLY A 227 -2.40 -5.85 -1.90
N GLY A 228 -3.08 -5.68 -0.77
CA GLY A 228 -2.65 -4.79 0.31
C GLY A 228 -3.01 -3.33 0.07
N THR A 229 -2.54 -2.46 0.97
CA THR A 229 -2.87 -1.04 0.94
C THR A 229 -1.92 -0.30 -0.01
N PRO A 230 -2.45 0.45 -1.00
CA PRO A 230 -1.60 1.19 -1.93
C PRO A 230 -0.79 2.29 -1.23
N ILE A 231 0.42 2.54 -1.74
CA ILE A 231 1.18 3.73 -1.32
C ILE A 231 0.50 4.99 -1.88
N GLY A 232 0.33 5.98 -1.03
CA GLY A 232 -0.48 7.17 -1.28
C GLY A 232 -1.98 6.98 -1.04
N CYS A 233 -2.41 5.83 -0.51
CA CYS A 233 -3.79 5.61 -0.06
C CYS A 233 -4.22 6.68 0.95
N LYS A 234 -5.45 7.18 0.82
CA LYS A 234 -6.01 8.23 1.66
C LYS A 234 -6.76 7.61 2.83
N LEU A 235 -6.48 8.11 4.03
CA LEU A 235 -7.16 7.73 5.26
C LEU A 235 -7.71 8.99 5.93
N LEU A 236 -8.87 8.85 6.56
CA LEU A 236 -9.40 9.86 7.47
C LEU A 236 -9.27 9.33 8.90
N LEU A 237 -8.50 10.04 9.71
CA LEU A 237 -8.43 9.85 11.15
C LEU A 237 -9.53 10.69 11.78
N LYS A 238 -10.46 10.08 12.50
CA LYS A 238 -11.56 10.80 13.12
C LYS A 238 -11.08 11.58 14.35
N LYS A 239 -11.76 12.67 14.66
CA LYS A 239 -11.67 13.38 15.92
C LYS A 239 -11.75 12.38 17.08
N GLY A 240 -10.85 12.52 18.04
CA GLY A 240 -10.74 11.61 19.17
C GLY A 240 -9.74 10.47 18.98
N THR A 241 -9.18 10.26 17.78
CA THR A 241 -8.10 9.29 17.55
C THR A 241 -6.94 9.56 18.50
N LYS A 242 -6.44 8.53 19.19
CA LYS A 242 -5.40 8.69 20.21
C LYS A 242 -4.02 8.87 19.57
N VAL A 243 -3.20 9.71 20.20
CA VAL A 243 -1.81 9.95 19.86
C VAL A 243 -0.99 9.84 21.14
N ALA A 244 -0.03 8.93 21.16
CA ALA A 244 0.85 8.70 22.31
C ALA A 244 2.30 8.81 21.86
N ARG A 245 3.11 9.63 22.54
CA ARG A 245 4.54 9.85 22.22
C ARG A 245 4.79 10.19 20.73
N GLY A 246 3.90 10.98 20.12
CA GLY A 246 3.99 11.35 18.70
C GLY A 246 3.61 10.24 17.72
N VAL A 247 3.03 9.14 18.19
CA VAL A 247 2.56 8.03 17.34
C VAL A 247 1.03 7.98 17.38
N VAL A 248 0.41 7.98 16.20
CA VAL A 248 -1.05 7.81 16.06
C VAL A 248 -1.42 6.36 16.34
N LEU A 249 -2.35 6.12 17.25
CA LEU A 249 -2.83 4.77 17.58
C LEU A 249 -4.09 4.48 16.75
N LEU A 250 -3.94 3.61 15.76
CA LEU A 250 -5.01 3.26 14.84
C LEU A 250 -5.89 2.16 15.45
N GLU A 251 -7.19 2.42 15.51
CA GLU A 251 -8.21 1.46 15.92
C GLU A 251 -9.34 1.42 14.88
N PRO A 252 -9.99 0.25 14.68
CA PRO A 252 -11.22 0.16 13.91
C PRO A 252 -12.25 1.16 14.42
N GLY A 253 -12.91 1.86 13.49
CA GLY A 253 -13.92 2.87 13.81
C GLY A 253 -13.37 4.29 13.97
N MET A 254 -12.11 4.47 14.36
CA MET A 254 -11.42 5.78 14.41
C MET A 254 -10.71 6.12 13.10
N VAL A 255 -10.50 5.14 12.24
CA VAL A 255 -9.91 5.30 10.91
C VAL A 255 -10.94 4.92 9.86
N LYS A 256 -11.06 5.74 8.81
CA LYS A 256 -11.83 5.42 7.61
C LYS A 256 -10.88 5.40 6.41
N VAL A 257 -10.76 4.27 5.74
CA VAL A 257 -9.98 4.15 4.50
C VAL A 257 -10.80 4.73 3.36
N LEU A 258 -10.30 5.80 2.74
CA LEU A 258 -10.93 6.41 1.57
C LEU A 258 -10.43 5.80 0.25
N GLY A 259 -9.29 5.09 0.31
CA GLY A 259 -8.67 4.43 -0.84
C GLY A 259 -7.83 5.37 -1.68
N GLY A 260 -7.73 5.07 -2.98
CA GLY A 260 -6.83 5.78 -3.89
C GLY A 260 -5.37 5.35 -3.76
N ARG A 261 -4.53 5.94 -4.61
CA ARG A 261 -3.08 5.70 -4.65
C ARG A 261 -2.40 6.83 -5.39
N VAL A 262 -1.17 7.20 -5.03
CA VAL A 262 -0.42 8.15 -5.86
C VAL A 262 0.29 7.38 -6.95
N GLU A 263 0.07 7.79 -8.21
CA GLU A 263 0.63 7.09 -9.36
C GLU A 263 2.17 7.08 -9.32
N GLY A 264 2.76 5.90 -9.57
CA GLY A 264 4.20 5.69 -9.52
C GLY A 264 4.80 5.47 -8.13
N TRP A 265 4.18 5.97 -7.05
CA TRP A 265 4.73 5.83 -5.69
C TRP A 265 4.90 4.37 -5.26
N GLY A 266 3.93 3.51 -5.57
CA GLY A 266 4.02 2.08 -5.26
C GLY A 266 5.26 1.40 -5.87
N ARG A 267 5.57 1.69 -7.14
CA ARG A 267 6.74 1.12 -7.84
C ARG A 267 8.06 1.63 -7.26
N VAL A 268 8.13 2.93 -6.93
CA VAL A 268 9.30 3.52 -6.28
C VAL A 268 9.50 2.92 -4.89
N TRP A 269 8.41 2.77 -4.14
CA TRP A 269 8.43 2.16 -2.82
C TRP A 269 8.91 0.71 -2.87
N GLU A 270 8.38 -0.09 -3.80
CA GLU A 270 8.75 -1.51 -4.01
C GLU A 270 10.23 -1.66 -4.33
N ARG A 271 10.73 -0.93 -5.34
CA ARG A 271 12.13 -1.00 -5.78
C ARG A 271 13.12 -0.65 -4.67
N GLY A 272 12.81 0.37 -3.87
CA GLY A 272 13.69 0.77 -2.76
C GLY A 272 13.46 -0.02 -1.46
N ARG A 273 12.53 -0.98 -1.43
CA ARG A 273 12.12 -1.64 -0.18
C ARG A 273 13.25 -2.49 0.41
N LEU A 274 13.94 -3.28 -0.42
CA LEU A 274 15.01 -4.16 0.03
C LEU A 274 16.14 -3.36 0.69
N GLU A 275 16.63 -2.32 0.02
CA GLU A 275 17.69 -1.45 0.53
C GLU A 275 17.31 -0.81 1.87
N ARG A 276 16.08 -0.27 1.99
CA ARG A 276 15.59 0.31 3.24
C ARG A 276 15.57 -0.70 4.38
N VAL A 277 14.96 -1.87 4.16
CA VAL A 277 14.84 -2.89 5.21
C VAL A 277 16.22 -3.44 5.60
N ARG A 278 17.12 -3.66 4.63
CA ARG A 278 18.50 -4.08 4.90
C ARG A 278 19.25 -3.03 5.73
N GLY A 279 19.16 -1.75 5.36
CA GLY A 279 19.79 -0.66 6.11
C GLY A 279 19.32 -0.60 7.56
N GLU A 280 18.01 -0.80 7.78
CA GLU A 280 17.43 -0.85 9.12
C GLU A 280 17.90 -2.05 9.96
N VAL A 281 18.22 -3.20 9.35
CA VAL A 281 18.80 -4.35 10.06
C VAL A 281 20.26 -4.10 10.41
N ASN A 282 21.02 -3.51 9.49
CA ASN A 282 22.46 -3.26 9.65
C ASN A 282 22.77 -2.07 10.58
N GLY A 283 21.76 -1.45 11.20
CA GLY A 283 21.94 -0.40 12.18
C GLY A 283 22.31 0.96 11.59
N GLN A 284 22.17 1.16 10.28
CA GLN A 284 22.26 2.49 9.67
C GLN A 284 20.96 3.25 9.99
N ARG A 285 20.98 3.99 11.11
CA ARG A 285 19.93 4.95 11.51
C ARG A 285 20.22 6.31 10.90
#